data_AF-A0A2L0A7W5-F1
#
_entry.id   AF-A0A2L0A7W5-F1
#
_cell.length_a   1.000
_cell.length_b   1.000
_cell.length_c   1.000
_cell.angle_alpha   90.00
_cell.angle_beta   90.00
_cell.angle_gamma   90.00
#
_symmetry.space_group_name_H-M   'P 1'
#
loop_
_entity.id
_entity.type
_entity.pdbx_description
1 polymer ?
#
loop_
_entity_poly.entity_id
_entity_poly.type
_entity_poly.pdbx_seq_one_letter_code
_entity_poly.pdbx_strand_id
1 'polypeptide(L)'
;MLTIDEAFRKFKSRLELNDREQANASARQKEVRDYLDTKFKIDRSFLTGSYARWTKTKPLKDVDIFFVLKSSEDHYRSKAPSVVLTDFHNALVEKYGDKVKKQNRSINVDFGVKADTEDNTDYRVISVDVVPAFDKAEDFEIPDNELGKWIGTNPQTHAAEATAAHQAYSSEWKGLVRMLKYWNNNPKHGEKPVKPSFLIEVMAMQCLYGGWGGSFDREIQGFFATLAARIFDEWPDPAGLGPPISNGMDTARKTRARDLLLAAEREATLAIDHVRRGRNGEALRAWRELFGPKFPLS
;
A
#
# COMPACT_ATOMS: atom_id res chain seq x y z
N MET A 1 29.84 -3.70 13.56
CA MET A 1 28.56 -3.07 13.97
C MET A 1 28.01 -2.40 12.74
N LEU A 2 26.73 -2.63 12.39
CA LEU A 2 26.13 -1.99 11.21
C LEU A 2 26.21 -0.46 11.34
N THR A 3 26.61 0.20 10.27
CA THR A 3 26.36 1.64 10.09
C THR A 3 24.86 1.87 9.84
N ILE A 4 24.42 3.11 9.99
CA ILE A 4 23.01 3.46 9.72
C ILE A 4 22.65 3.26 8.24
N ASP A 5 23.53 3.65 7.31
CA ASP A 5 23.28 3.43 5.88
C ASP A 5 23.15 1.94 5.55
N GLU A 6 24.04 1.08 6.05
CA GLU A 6 23.95 -0.38 5.85
C GLU A 6 22.64 -0.94 6.43
N ALA A 7 22.23 -0.47 7.61
CA ALA A 7 20.97 -0.89 8.22
C ALA A 7 19.76 -0.50 7.36
N PHE A 8 19.73 0.73 6.84
CA PHE A 8 18.67 1.19 5.94
C PHE A 8 18.67 0.47 4.60
N ARG A 9 19.84 0.17 4.00
CA ARG A 9 19.92 -0.63 2.77
C ARG A 9 19.40 -2.04 2.97
N LYS A 10 19.78 -2.68 4.09
CA LYS A 10 19.25 -4.00 4.47
C LYS A 10 17.74 -3.94 4.76
N PHE A 11 17.25 -2.86 5.36
CA PHE A 11 15.81 -2.64 5.54
C PHE A 11 15.08 -2.45 4.19
N LYS A 12 15.61 -1.63 3.28
CA LYS A 12 15.09 -1.44 1.91
C LYS A 12 14.95 -2.79 1.21
N SER A 13 16.01 -3.61 1.25
CA SER A 13 16.02 -4.95 0.65
C SER A 13 15.02 -5.91 1.30
N ARG A 14 14.89 -5.90 2.63
CA ARG A 14 13.87 -6.71 3.35
C ARG A 14 12.42 -6.32 3.01
N LEU A 15 12.20 -5.10 2.54
CA LEU A 15 10.89 -4.63 2.09
C LEU A 15 10.64 -4.86 0.59
N GLU A 16 11.65 -5.26 -0.18
CA GLU A 16 11.50 -5.55 -1.59
C GLU A 16 10.75 -6.86 -1.81
N LEU A 17 10.03 -6.91 -2.93
CA LEU A 17 9.36 -8.11 -3.38
C LEU A 17 10.41 -9.07 -3.95
N ASN A 18 10.30 -10.36 -3.62
CA ASN A 18 11.16 -11.40 -4.18
C ASN A 18 10.38 -12.43 -5.00
N ASP A 19 11.11 -13.27 -5.72
CA ASP A 19 10.53 -14.22 -6.68
C ASP A 19 9.60 -15.25 -6.03
N ARG A 20 9.89 -15.70 -4.81
CA ARG A 20 9.02 -16.64 -4.09
C ARG A 20 7.67 -16.00 -3.75
N GLU A 21 7.69 -14.73 -3.34
CA GLU A 21 6.46 -13.97 -3.08
C GLU A 21 5.70 -13.65 -4.37
N GLN A 22 6.40 -13.38 -5.47
CA GLN A 22 5.78 -13.21 -6.79
C GLN A 22 5.09 -14.48 -7.27
N ALA A 23 5.76 -15.62 -7.14
CA ALA A 23 5.18 -16.92 -7.45
C ALA A 23 3.95 -17.21 -6.57
N ASN A 24 4.03 -16.90 -5.27
CA ASN A 24 2.89 -17.08 -4.38
C ASN A 24 1.71 -16.16 -4.71
N ALA A 25 1.95 -14.88 -5.00
CA ALA A 25 0.90 -13.94 -5.42
C ALA A 25 0.22 -14.39 -6.72
N SER A 26 1.02 -14.85 -7.70
CA SER A 26 0.51 -15.38 -8.97
C SER A 26 -0.34 -16.64 -8.76
N ALA A 27 0.09 -17.55 -7.87
CA ALA A 27 -0.68 -18.73 -7.50
C ALA A 27 -2.02 -18.35 -6.83
N ARG A 28 -2.02 -17.36 -5.92
CA ARG A 28 -3.26 -16.86 -5.28
C ARG A 28 -4.20 -16.18 -6.28
N GLN A 29 -3.67 -15.38 -7.21
CA GLN A 29 -4.46 -14.82 -8.29
C GLN A 29 -5.15 -15.93 -9.09
N LYS A 30 -4.40 -16.94 -9.54
CA LYS A 30 -4.94 -18.06 -10.30
C LYS A 30 -6.00 -18.83 -9.52
N GLU A 31 -5.74 -19.13 -8.25
CA GLU A 31 -6.70 -19.83 -7.37
C GLU A 31 -8.03 -19.09 -7.25
N VAL A 32 -8.00 -17.77 -7.00
CA VAL A 32 -9.21 -16.95 -6.87
C VAL A 32 -9.90 -16.78 -8.23
N ARG A 33 -9.12 -16.60 -9.31
CA ARG A 33 -9.60 -16.52 -10.70
C ARG A 33 -10.36 -17.75 -11.13
N ASP A 34 -9.73 -18.92 -11.01
CA ASP A 34 -10.31 -20.20 -11.42
C ASP A 34 -11.64 -20.45 -10.69
N TYR A 35 -11.74 -20.05 -9.41
CA TYR A 35 -12.98 -20.15 -8.67
C TYR A 35 -14.05 -19.15 -9.14
N LEU A 36 -13.71 -17.87 -9.27
CA LEU A 36 -14.69 -16.85 -9.67
C LEU A 36 -15.19 -17.04 -11.10
N ASP A 37 -14.42 -17.66 -12.00
CA ASP A 37 -14.89 -18.06 -13.34
C ASP A 37 -16.06 -19.04 -13.32
N THR A 38 -16.22 -19.79 -12.22
CA THR A 38 -17.38 -20.69 -12.04
C THR A 38 -18.66 -19.94 -11.67
N LYS A 39 -18.54 -18.68 -11.23
CA LYS A 39 -19.63 -17.86 -10.67
C LYS A 39 -19.99 -16.67 -11.55
N PHE A 40 -19.01 -16.10 -12.26
CA PHE A 40 -19.14 -14.89 -13.06
C PHE A 40 -18.49 -15.06 -14.43
N LYS A 41 -18.93 -14.29 -15.42
CA LYS A 41 -18.28 -14.19 -16.73
C LYS A 41 -17.21 -13.12 -16.69
N ILE A 42 -15.99 -13.55 -16.41
CA ILE A 42 -14.83 -12.67 -16.28
C ILE A 42 -13.92 -12.89 -17.50
N ASP A 43 -13.46 -11.81 -18.11
CA ASP A 43 -12.55 -11.82 -19.26
C ASP A 43 -11.12 -12.16 -18.84
N ARG A 44 -10.55 -11.34 -17.95
CA ARG A 44 -9.19 -11.49 -17.45
C ARG A 44 -9.06 -11.00 -16.02
N SER A 45 -7.97 -11.39 -15.37
CA SER A 45 -7.52 -10.74 -14.13
C SER A 45 -6.04 -10.43 -14.18
N PHE A 46 -5.62 -9.45 -13.39
CA PHE A 46 -4.22 -9.09 -13.26
C PHE A 46 -3.93 -8.49 -11.88
N LEU A 47 -2.75 -8.81 -11.35
CA LEU A 47 -2.20 -8.17 -10.15
C LEU A 47 -1.92 -6.69 -10.45
N THR A 48 -2.37 -5.80 -9.58
CA THR A 48 -2.30 -4.36 -9.82
C THR A 48 -1.98 -3.58 -8.53
N GLY A 49 -2.23 -2.28 -8.53
CA GLY A 49 -2.05 -1.40 -7.39
C GLY A 49 -0.60 -1.30 -6.94
N SER A 50 -0.41 -1.08 -5.64
CA SER A 50 0.93 -0.90 -5.07
C SER A 50 1.84 -2.12 -5.21
N TYR A 51 1.26 -3.32 -5.38
CA TYR A 51 2.02 -4.55 -5.62
C TYR A 51 2.75 -4.47 -6.97
N ALA A 52 2.01 -4.21 -8.06
CA ALA A 52 2.57 -4.12 -9.40
C ALA A 52 3.55 -2.93 -9.56
N ARG A 53 3.35 -1.86 -8.78
CA ARG A 53 4.25 -0.69 -8.79
C ARG A 53 5.50 -0.84 -7.94
N TRP A 54 5.66 -1.95 -7.21
CA TRP A 54 6.75 -2.18 -6.26
C TRP A 54 6.76 -1.18 -5.09
N THR A 55 5.59 -0.65 -4.72
CA THR A 55 5.42 0.31 -3.62
C THR A 55 4.58 -0.27 -2.46
N LYS A 56 4.21 -1.55 -2.52
CA LYS A 56 3.61 -2.28 -1.40
C LYS A 56 4.70 -2.67 -0.40
N THR A 57 4.40 -2.49 0.88
CA THR A 57 5.31 -2.85 1.98
C THR A 57 5.09 -4.29 2.45
N LYS A 58 5.79 -4.69 3.52
CA LYS A 58 5.71 -6.03 4.12
C LYS A 58 5.01 -6.02 5.49
N PRO A 59 4.46 -7.16 5.93
CA PRO A 59 4.11 -8.35 5.14
C PRO A 59 3.15 -8.00 3.98
N LEU A 60 3.13 -8.82 2.92
CA LEU A 60 2.26 -8.57 1.77
C LEU A 60 0.79 -8.83 2.13
N LYS A 61 0.05 -7.74 2.34
CA LYS A 61 -1.39 -7.71 2.58
C LYS A 61 -2.10 -6.90 1.50
N ASP A 62 -3.38 -7.20 1.31
CA ASP A 62 -4.30 -6.42 0.49
C ASP A 62 -3.76 -6.26 -0.94
N VAL A 63 -3.28 -7.37 -1.54
CA VAL A 63 -2.75 -7.36 -2.90
C VAL A 63 -3.91 -7.23 -3.89
N ASP A 64 -3.94 -6.09 -4.59
CA ASP A 64 -5.03 -5.75 -5.50
C ASP A 64 -5.05 -6.66 -6.74
N ILE A 65 -6.20 -7.23 -7.05
CA ILE A 65 -6.45 -8.01 -8.25
C ILE A 65 -7.70 -7.49 -8.93
N PHE A 66 -7.55 -6.95 -10.13
CA PHE A 66 -8.71 -6.59 -10.94
C PHE A 66 -9.27 -7.85 -11.60
N PHE A 67 -10.57 -8.06 -11.47
CA PHE A 67 -11.33 -9.09 -12.17
C PHE A 67 -12.21 -8.40 -13.19
N VAL A 68 -11.71 -8.32 -14.43
CA VAL A 68 -12.36 -7.60 -15.53
C VAL A 68 -13.53 -8.44 -16.03
N LEU A 69 -14.74 -7.96 -15.77
CA LEU A 69 -15.98 -8.61 -16.16
C LEU A 69 -16.23 -8.49 -17.67
N LYS A 70 -16.83 -9.52 -18.28
CA LYS A 70 -17.26 -9.50 -19.69
C LYS A 70 -18.50 -8.61 -19.85
N SER A 71 -18.77 -8.16 -21.07
CA SER A 71 -19.96 -7.35 -21.39
C SER A 71 -21.30 -8.03 -21.05
N SER A 72 -21.33 -9.37 -20.98
CA SER A 72 -22.51 -10.10 -20.48
C SER A 72 -22.88 -9.77 -19.02
N GLU A 73 -21.94 -9.21 -18.24
CA GLU A 73 -22.12 -8.78 -16.86
C GLU A 73 -22.45 -7.27 -16.75
N ASP A 74 -22.62 -6.55 -17.86
CA ASP A 74 -22.86 -5.10 -17.89
C ASP A 74 -24.08 -4.65 -17.08
N HIS A 75 -25.00 -5.56 -16.80
CA HIS A 75 -26.13 -5.34 -15.91
C HIS A 75 -25.73 -4.88 -14.50
N TYR A 76 -24.47 -5.08 -14.07
CA TYR A 76 -23.95 -4.52 -12.82
C TYR A 76 -23.68 -3.01 -12.90
N ARG A 77 -23.34 -2.48 -14.09
CA ARG A 77 -23.08 -1.04 -14.30
C ARG A 77 -24.32 -0.19 -14.08
N SER A 78 -25.51 -0.74 -14.34
CA SER A 78 -26.80 -0.07 -14.11
C SER A 78 -27.35 -0.25 -12.70
N LYS A 79 -26.63 -0.93 -11.80
CA LYS A 79 -27.02 -1.18 -10.41
C LYS A 79 -26.12 -0.40 -9.45
N ALA A 80 -26.57 -0.28 -8.20
CA ALA A 80 -25.71 0.25 -7.14
C ALA A 80 -24.44 -0.63 -6.99
N PRO A 81 -23.25 -0.03 -6.78
CA PRO A 81 -21.99 -0.77 -6.58
C PRO A 81 -22.05 -1.80 -5.44
N SER A 82 -22.91 -1.56 -4.45
CA SER A 82 -23.16 -2.48 -3.35
C SER A 82 -23.59 -3.86 -3.82
N VAL A 83 -24.29 -3.96 -4.95
CA VAL A 83 -24.79 -5.23 -5.52
C VAL A 83 -23.66 -6.11 -5.99
N VAL A 84 -22.81 -5.65 -6.90
CA VAL A 84 -21.67 -6.46 -7.41
C VAL A 84 -20.73 -6.84 -6.27
N LEU A 85 -20.49 -5.94 -5.32
CA LEU A 85 -19.67 -6.24 -4.16
C LEU A 85 -20.32 -7.30 -3.25
N THR A 86 -21.64 -7.27 -3.04
CA THR A 86 -22.34 -8.31 -2.28
C THR A 86 -22.28 -9.65 -3.00
N ASP A 87 -22.48 -9.69 -4.31
CA ASP A 87 -22.46 -10.94 -5.08
C ASP A 87 -21.06 -11.58 -5.06
N PHE A 88 -20.01 -10.77 -5.28
CA PHE A 88 -18.62 -11.23 -5.14
C PHE A 88 -18.32 -11.71 -3.70
N HIS A 89 -18.79 -10.97 -2.69
CA HIS A 89 -18.63 -11.36 -1.29
C HIS A 89 -19.25 -12.73 -1.02
N ASN A 90 -20.51 -12.91 -1.40
CA ASN A 90 -21.25 -14.15 -1.16
C ASN A 90 -20.59 -15.33 -1.86
N ALA A 91 -20.19 -15.16 -3.14
CA ALA A 91 -19.44 -16.17 -3.86
C ALA A 91 -18.14 -16.53 -3.12
N LEU A 92 -17.34 -15.56 -2.70
CA LEU A 92 -16.08 -15.84 -2.00
C LEU A 92 -16.29 -16.49 -0.62
N VAL A 93 -17.35 -16.12 0.10
CA VAL A 93 -17.71 -16.75 1.39
C VAL A 93 -17.99 -18.23 1.22
N GLU A 94 -18.62 -18.67 0.13
CA GLU A 94 -18.86 -20.10 -0.13
C GLU A 94 -17.55 -20.91 -0.18
N LYS A 95 -16.44 -20.32 -0.64
CA LYS A 95 -15.12 -20.98 -0.72
C LYS A 95 -14.25 -20.77 0.51
N TYR A 96 -14.23 -19.55 1.03
CA TYR A 96 -13.25 -19.11 2.03
C TYR A 96 -13.84 -18.89 3.43
N GLY A 97 -15.16 -18.96 3.58
CA GLY A 97 -15.86 -18.82 4.85
C GLY A 97 -15.70 -17.43 5.47
N ASP A 98 -15.37 -17.41 6.75
CA ASP A 98 -15.23 -16.22 7.59
C ASP A 98 -13.98 -15.36 7.29
N LYS A 99 -13.11 -15.82 6.38
CA LYS A 99 -11.89 -15.11 5.95
C LYS A 99 -12.14 -14.05 4.86
N VAL A 100 -13.40 -13.79 4.56
CA VAL A 100 -13.83 -12.85 3.52
C VAL A 100 -14.40 -11.61 4.16
N LYS A 101 -13.96 -10.44 3.72
CA LYS A 101 -14.45 -9.15 4.24
C LYS A 101 -14.76 -8.19 3.11
N LYS A 102 -15.98 -7.68 3.09
CA LYS A 102 -16.38 -6.59 2.19
C LYS A 102 -15.66 -5.29 2.56
N GLN A 103 -15.08 -4.62 1.56
CA GLN A 103 -14.51 -3.28 1.66
C GLN A 103 -15.28 -2.29 0.76
N ASN A 104 -14.85 -1.02 0.73
CA ASN A 104 -15.52 0.01 -0.06
C ASN A 104 -15.50 -0.29 -1.58
N ARG A 105 -14.39 -0.82 -2.11
CA ARG A 105 -14.16 -1.00 -3.55
C ARG A 105 -13.76 -2.42 -3.95
N SER A 106 -13.71 -3.33 -2.99
CA SER A 106 -13.13 -4.66 -3.16
C SER A 106 -13.67 -5.62 -2.11
N ILE A 107 -13.39 -6.91 -2.30
CA ILE A 107 -13.58 -7.95 -1.30
C ILE A 107 -12.21 -8.49 -0.89
N ASN A 108 -11.88 -8.37 0.38
CA ASN A 108 -10.64 -8.92 0.93
C ASN A 108 -10.80 -10.41 1.19
N VAL A 109 -9.83 -11.19 0.76
CA VAL A 109 -9.72 -12.63 1.05
C VAL A 109 -8.42 -12.87 1.81
N ASP A 110 -8.53 -13.29 3.07
CA ASP A 110 -7.39 -13.67 3.91
C ASP A 110 -7.09 -15.17 3.76
N PHE A 111 -5.83 -15.53 3.56
CA PHE A 111 -5.41 -16.91 3.33
C PHE A 111 -5.00 -17.66 4.62
N GLY A 112 -5.21 -17.07 5.79
CA GLY A 112 -4.83 -17.61 7.10
C GLY A 112 -3.32 -17.63 7.35
N VAL A 113 -2.55 -16.85 6.58
CA VAL A 113 -1.09 -16.76 6.73
C VAL A 113 -0.77 -15.81 7.87
N LYS A 114 -0.09 -16.33 8.90
CA LYS A 114 0.37 -15.54 10.03
C LYS A 114 1.83 -15.13 9.81
N ALA A 115 2.13 -13.86 10.09
CA ALA A 115 3.50 -13.39 10.16
C ALA A 115 4.12 -13.77 11.51
N ASP A 116 5.41 -14.09 11.52
CA ASP A 116 6.18 -14.28 12.75
C ASP A 116 6.52 -12.93 13.42
N THR A 117 7.31 -12.98 14.51
CA THR A 117 7.73 -11.79 15.26
C THR A 117 8.68 -10.87 14.48
N GLU A 118 9.19 -11.31 13.33
CA GLU A 118 10.02 -10.52 12.41
C GLU A 118 9.26 -10.09 11.15
N ASP A 119 7.93 -10.19 11.17
CA ASP A 119 7.03 -9.93 10.06
C ASP A 119 7.32 -10.80 8.82
N ASN A 120 7.88 -12.00 8.99
CA ASN A 120 8.09 -12.94 7.90
C ASN A 120 6.90 -13.90 7.79
N THR A 121 6.57 -14.28 6.56
CA THR A 121 5.40 -15.14 6.25
C THR A 121 5.79 -16.45 5.56
N ASP A 122 7.09 -16.77 5.54
CA ASP A 122 7.68 -17.75 4.64
C ASP A 122 7.31 -17.46 3.18
N TYR A 123 7.53 -16.21 2.76
CA TYR A 123 7.35 -15.74 1.37
C TYR A 123 5.91 -15.85 0.83
N ARG A 124 4.91 -15.87 1.73
CA ARG A 124 3.49 -15.98 1.37
C ARG A 124 2.76 -14.65 1.50
N VAL A 125 1.84 -14.40 0.57
CA VAL A 125 0.87 -13.31 0.65
C VAL A 125 -0.18 -13.64 1.70
N ILE A 126 -0.51 -12.66 2.54
CA ILE A 126 -1.51 -12.82 3.61
C ILE A 126 -2.92 -12.69 3.06
N SER A 127 -3.18 -11.66 2.26
CA SER A 127 -4.51 -11.37 1.72
C SER A 127 -4.44 -10.71 0.35
N VAL A 128 -5.51 -10.88 -0.42
CA VAL A 128 -5.75 -10.18 -1.70
C VAL A 128 -7.03 -9.37 -1.62
N ASP A 129 -7.07 -8.26 -2.35
CA ASP A 129 -8.29 -7.50 -2.58
C ASP A 129 -8.82 -7.82 -3.99
N VAL A 130 -9.95 -8.51 -4.02
CA VAL A 130 -10.68 -8.86 -5.23
C VAL A 130 -11.51 -7.66 -5.66
N VAL A 131 -11.13 -7.04 -6.78
CA VAL A 131 -11.77 -5.82 -7.30
C VAL A 131 -12.57 -6.17 -8.56
N PRO A 132 -13.91 -6.15 -8.53
CA PRO A 132 -14.72 -6.20 -9.74
C PRO A 132 -14.36 -4.99 -10.61
N ALA A 133 -14.04 -5.22 -11.88
CA ALA A 133 -13.62 -4.17 -12.78
C ALA A 133 -14.29 -4.32 -14.14
N PHE A 134 -14.37 -3.22 -14.86
CA PHE A 134 -14.90 -3.13 -16.20
C PHE A 134 -13.94 -2.33 -17.06
N ASP A 135 -13.69 -2.77 -18.29
CA ASP A 135 -12.93 -1.98 -19.26
C ASP A 135 -13.70 -0.72 -19.66
N LYS A 136 -12.98 0.41 -19.72
CA LYS A 136 -13.48 1.68 -20.23
C LYS A 136 -12.42 2.32 -21.13
N ALA A 137 -12.41 1.91 -22.40
CA ALA A 137 -11.35 2.27 -23.34
C ALA A 137 -9.96 1.88 -22.79
N GLU A 138 -9.09 2.86 -22.51
CA GLU A 138 -7.76 2.65 -21.92
C GLU A 138 -7.77 2.63 -20.38
N ASP A 139 -8.90 2.98 -19.77
CA ASP A 139 -9.11 3.04 -18.32
C ASP A 139 -9.96 1.85 -17.83
N PHE A 140 -10.22 1.84 -16.53
CA PHE A 140 -11.16 0.92 -15.89
C PHE A 140 -12.21 1.67 -15.10
N GLU A 141 -13.34 1.01 -14.88
CA GLU A 141 -14.31 1.38 -13.86
C GLU A 141 -14.36 0.32 -12.76
N ILE A 142 -14.37 0.77 -11.51
CA ILE A 142 -14.48 -0.08 -10.32
C ILE A 142 -15.61 0.41 -9.40
N PRO A 143 -16.22 -0.47 -8.59
CA PRO A 143 -17.30 -0.06 -7.69
C PRO A 143 -16.78 0.83 -6.56
N ASP A 144 -17.53 1.88 -6.20
CA ASP A 144 -17.34 2.64 -4.96
C ASP A 144 -18.65 2.66 -4.16
N ASN A 145 -18.67 1.91 -3.06
CA ASN A 145 -19.87 1.71 -2.25
C ASN A 145 -20.26 2.97 -1.46
N GLU A 146 -19.29 3.72 -0.95
CA GLU A 146 -19.49 4.96 -0.20
C GLU A 146 -20.04 6.07 -1.10
N LEU A 147 -19.57 6.17 -2.35
CA LEU A 147 -20.10 7.12 -3.34
C LEU A 147 -21.35 6.62 -4.07
N GLY A 148 -21.69 5.34 -3.95
CA GLY A 148 -22.85 4.74 -4.61
C GLY A 148 -22.77 4.71 -6.14
N LYS A 149 -21.58 4.88 -6.73
CA LYS A 149 -21.35 4.87 -8.18
C LYS A 149 -20.08 4.12 -8.57
N TRP A 150 -19.97 3.77 -9.85
CA TRP A 150 -18.71 3.32 -10.44
C TRP A 150 -17.77 4.53 -10.62
N ILE A 151 -16.49 4.34 -10.32
CA ILE A 151 -15.45 5.37 -10.47
C ILE A 151 -14.40 4.94 -11.49
N GLY A 152 -13.89 5.91 -12.25
CA GLY A 152 -12.78 5.68 -13.16
C GLY A 152 -11.46 5.47 -12.43
N THR A 153 -10.56 4.69 -13.02
CA THR A 153 -9.20 4.46 -12.50
C THR A 153 -8.28 4.00 -13.63
N ASN A 154 -7.01 4.42 -13.56
CA ASN A 154 -5.97 3.96 -14.49
C ASN A 154 -4.70 3.54 -13.71
N PRO A 155 -4.55 2.23 -13.43
CA PRO A 155 -3.36 1.73 -12.74
C PRO A 155 -2.06 1.89 -13.53
N GLN A 156 -2.12 2.01 -14.87
CA GLN A 156 -0.93 2.21 -15.71
C GLN A 156 -0.39 3.62 -15.56
N THR A 157 -1.25 4.64 -15.50
CA THR A 157 -0.86 6.02 -15.20
C THR A 157 -0.14 6.11 -13.85
N HIS A 158 -0.72 5.52 -12.80
CA HIS A 158 -0.06 5.49 -11.49
C HIS A 158 1.30 4.78 -11.53
N ALA A 159 1.44 3.72 -12.34
CA ALA A 159 2.71 2.99 -12.49
C ALA A 159 3.77 3.79 -13.25
N ALA A 160 3.37 4.52 -14.29
CA ALA A 160 4.25 5.40 -15.05
C ALA A 160 4.80 6.52 -14.18
N GLU A 161 3.93 7.20 -13.43
CA GLU A 161 4.34 8.27 -12.50
C GLU A 161 5.27 7.76 -11.38
N ALA A 162 4.93 6.62 -10.76
CA ALA A 162 5.80 6.01 -9.75
C ALA A 162 7.17 5.60 -10.31
N THR A 163 7.24 5.25 -11.60
CA THR A 163 8.49 4.93 -12.26
C THR A 163 9.31 6.18 -12.54
N ALA A 164 8.68 7.25 -13.02
CA ALA A 164 9.33 8.54 -13.24
C ALA A 164 9.87 9.14 -11.93
N ALA A 165 9.05 9.16 -10.86
CA ALA A 165 9.48 9.62 -9.55
C ALA A 165 10.64 8.78 -9.00
N HIS A 166 10.63 7.47 -9.22
CA HIS A 166 11.73 6.60 -8.83
C HIS A 166 13.05 6.91 -9.54
N GLN A 167 12.99 7.12 -10.86
CA GLN A 167 14.15 7.48 -11.67
C GLN A 167 14.70 8.86 -11.26
N ALA A 168 13.82 9.83 -11.02
CA ALA A 168 14.19 11.18 -10.59
C ALA A 168 14.81 11.22 -9.17
N TYR A 169 14.63 10.17 -8.38
CA TYR A 169 15.14 10.05 -7.01
C TYR A 169 16.22 8.97 -6.86
N SER A 170 17.07 8.82 -7.88
CA SER A 170 18.20 7.87 -7.88
C SER A 170 17.82 6.43 -7.51
N SER A 171 16.62 5.99 -7.92
CA SER A 171 16.07 4.68 -7.59
C SER A 171 15.94 4.41 -6.08
N GLU A 172 15.67 5.47 -5.29
CA GLU A 172 15.40 5.36 -3.85
C GLU A 172 13.93 5.64 -3.47
N TRP A 173 13.18 6.36 -4.31
CA TRP A 173 11.79 6.78 -4.02
C TRP A 173 10.87 5.63 -3.55
N LYS A 174 10.79 4.53 -4.31
CA LYS A 174 9.94 3.37 -3.97
C LYS A 174 10.36 2.73 -2.63
N GLY A 175 11.65 2.74 -2.31
CA GLY A 175 12.17 2.27 -1.03
C GLY A 175 11.65 3.10 0.13
N LEU A 176 11.78 4.43 0.05
CA LEU A 176 11.28 5.37 1.06
C LEU A 176 9.77 5.23 1.25
N VAL A 177 9.00 5.14 0.17
CA VAL A 177 7.55 4.91 0.23
C VAL A 177 7.22 3.60 0.96
N ARG A 178 7.92 2.50 0.68
CA ARG A 178 7.70 1.23 1.38
C ARG A 178 8.05 1.32 2.87
N MET A 179 9.10 2.07 3.24
CA MET A 179 9.48 2.29 4.64
C MET A 179 8.40 3.05 5.41
N LEU A 180 7.86 4.15 4.86
CA LEU A 180 6.78 4.89 5.53
C LEU A 180 5.48 4.10 5.57
N LYS A 181 5.16 3.33 4.53
CA LYS A 181 4.02 2.41 4.57
C LYS A 181 4.23 1.30 5.62
N TYR A 182 5.47 0.86 5.87
CA TYR A 182 5.79 -0.10 6.93
C TYR A 182 5.50 0.50 8.30
N TRP A 183 6.02 1.70 8.58
CA TRP A 183 5.67 2.48 9.77
C TRP A 183 4.16 2.65 9.93
N ASN A 184 3.45 2.99 8.84
CA ASN A 184 2.00 3.19 8.86
C ASN A 184 1.21 1.92 9.22
N ASN A 185 1.81 0.74 9.04
CA ASN A 185 1.23 -0.56 9.37
C ASN A 185 1.67 -1.05 10.77
N ASN A 186 2.51 -0.30 11.50
CA ASN A 186 3.03 -0.73 12.79
C ASN A 186 1.88 -0.87 13.81
N PRO A 187 1.70 -2.06 14.44
CA PRO A 187 0.64 -2.30 15.42
C PRO A 187 0.64 -1.34 16.61
N LYS A 188 1.77 -0.68 16.91
CA LYS A 188 1.88 0.32 18.00
C LYS A 188 0.89 1.48 17.86
N HIS A 189 0.35 1.71 16.67
CA HIS A 189 -0.62 2.77 16.40
C HIS A 189 -2.09 2.35 16.66
N GLY A 190 -2.39 1.06 16.82
CA GLY A 190 -3.75 0.54 16.77
C GLY A 190 -4.33 0.64 15.35
N GLU A 191 -4.98 1.76 15.02
CA GLU A 191 -5.38 2.09 13.65
C GLU A 191 -4.24 2.74 12.87
N LYS A 192 -4.14 2.44 11.57
CA LYS A 192 -3.14 3.06 10.66
C LYS A 192 -3.18 4.59 10.77
N PRO A 193 -2.05 5.28 10.93
CA PRO A 193 -1.99 6.75 10.96
C PRO A 193 -2.61 7.42 9.73
N VAL A 194 -2.26 6.95 8.52
CA VAL A 194 -2.70 7.50 7.23
C VAL A 194 -3.56 6.48 6.48
N LYS A 195 -4.78 6.90 6.08
CA LYS A 195 -5.75 6.09 5.33
C LYS A 195 -6.20 6.84 4.05
N PRO A 196 -6.28 6.19 2.87
CA PRO A 196 -5.70 4.87 2.58
C PRO A 196 -4.16 4.93 2.58
N SER A 197 -3.49 3.77 2.68
CA SER A 197 -2.03 3.71 2.57
C SER A 197 -1.49 4.24 1.22
N PHE A 198 -2.33 4.21 0.17
CA PHE A 198 -2.01 4.81 -1.13
C PHE A 198 -1.81 6.33 -1.04
N LEU A 199 -2.42 7.03 -0.08
CA LEU A 199 -2.21 8.47 0.11
C LEU A 199 -0.73 8.80 0.37
N ILE A 200 0.00 7.95 1.11
CA ILE A 200 1.46 8.14 1.33
C ILE A 200 2.22 8.17 0.00
N GLU A 201 1.86 7.30 -0.94
CA GLU A 201 2.50 7.21 -2.25
C GLU A 201 2.15 8.40 -3.15
N VAL A 202 0.89 8.85 -3.13
CA VAL A 202 0.44 10.04 -3.86
C VAL A 202 1.13 11.29 -3.34
N MET A 203 1.17 11.47 -2.02
CA MET A 203 1.87 12.59 -1.39
C MET A 203 3.37 12.55 -1.72
N ALA A 204 3.98 11.35 -1.75
CA ALA A 204 5.39 11.18 -2.05
C ALA A 204 5.79 11.70 -3.44
N MET A 205 4.87 11.77 -4.41
CA MET A 205 5.15 12.33 -5.73
C MET A 205 5.57 13.81 -5.67
N GLN A 206 5.08 14.55 -4.67
CA GLN A 206 5.40 15.97 -4.48
C GLN A 206 6.22 16.24 -3.22
N CYS A 207 6.16 15.36 -2.22
CA CYS A 207 6.84 15.54 -0.92
C CYS A 207 8.30 15.06 -0.94
N LEU A 208 8.68 14.16 -1.86
CA LEU A 208 10.07 13.78 -2.12
C LEU A 208 10.53 14.53 -3.38
N TYR A 209 11.21 15.66 -3.20
CA TYR A 209 11.63 16.57 -4.26
C TYR A 209 13.11 16.89 -4.17
N GLY A 210 13.70 17.46 -5.23
CA GLY A 210 15.11 17.86 -5.24
C GLY A 210 16.11 16.74 -5.53
N GLY A 211 15.63 15.51 -5.74
CA GLY A 211 16.46 14.32 -5.95
C GLY A 211 16.99 13.73 -4.64
N TRP A 212 17.65 12.57 -4.75
CA TRP A 212 18.18 11.86 -3.58
C TRP A 212 19.39 12.59 -2.97
N GLY A 213 19.29 12.98 -1.71
CA GLY A 213 20.29 13.71 -0.94
C GLY A 213 21.41 12.86 -0.32
N GLY A 214 21.38 11.53 -0.49
CA GLY A 214 22.48 10.66 -0.07
C GLY A 214 22.34 9.98 1.29
N SER A 215 21.31 10.28 2.09
CA SER A 215 21.23 9.80 3.48
C SER A 215 19.80 9.42 3.89
N PHE A 216 19.56 8.11 4.07
CA PHE A 216 18.24 7.59 4.43
C PHE A 216 17.64 8.20 5.69
N ASP A 217 18.46 8.41 6.72
CA ASP A 217 18.01 8.97 7.99
C ASP A 217 17.41 10.37 7.82
N ARG A 218 18.10 11.26 7.10
CA ARG A 218 17.64 12.62 6.78
C ARG A 218 16.44 12.63 5.85
N GLU A 219 16.45 11.76 4.84
CA GLU A 219 15.38 11.63 3.85
C GLU A 219 14.08 11.17 4.51
N ILE A 220 14.16 10.17 5.40
CA ILE A 220 13.01 9.70 6.18
C ILE A 220 12.51 10.77 7.15
N GLN A 221 13.40 11.46 7.87
CA GLN A 221 13.02 12.56 8.77
C GLN A 221 12.29 13.67 8.01
N GLY A 222 12.87 14.17 6.92
CA GLY A 222 12.28 15.21 6.09
C GLY A 222 10.96 14.78 5.44
N PHE A 223 10.85 13.50 5.06
CA PHE A 223 9.63 12.97 4.48
C PHE A 223 8.48 12.91 5.52
N PHE A 224 8.73 12.47 6.76
CA PHE A 224 7.75 12.57 7.85
C PHE A 224 7.31 14.01 8.11
N ALA A 225 8.25 14.95 8.19
CA ALA A 225 7.96 16.36 8.40
C ALA A 225 7.07 16.94 7.30
N THR A 226 7.41 16.66 6.04
CA THR A 226 6.70 17.19 4.87
C THR A 226 5.30 16.58 4.74
N LEU A 227 5.15 15.28 5.00
CA LEU A 227 3.82 14.65 5.05
C LEU A 227 2.96 15.27 6.15
N ALA A 228 3.51 15.49 7.35
CA ALA A 228 2.77 16.10 8.44
C ALA A 228 2.27 17.51 8.07
N ALA A 229 3.11 18.32 7.45
CA ALA A 229 2.78 19.67 7.02
C ALA A 229 1.68 19.71 5.96
N ARG A 230 1.62 18.70 5.08
CA ARG A 230 0.75 18.67 3.90
C ARG A 230 -0.42 17.68 3.97
N ILE A 231 -0.66 17.05 5.12
CA ILE A 231 -1.73 16.02 5.26
C ILE A 231 -3.15 16.60 5.14
N PHE A 232 -3.29 17.91 5.32
CA PHE A 232 -4.57 18.61 5.19
C PHE A 232 -4.86 19.08 3.76
N ASP A 233 -3.84 19.12 2.90
CA ASP A 233 -3.99 19.47 1.49
C ASP A 233 -4.97 18.50 0.80
N GLU A 234 -5.56 18.97 -0.30
CA GLU A 234 -6.27 18.10 -1.21
C GLU A 234 -5.27 17.36 -2.10
N TRP A 235 -5.40 16.04 -2.13
CA TRP A 235 -4.56 15.15 -2.94
C TRP A 235 -5.44 14.45 -3.97
N PRO A 236 -5.55 14.98 -5.21
CA PRO A 236 -6.39 14.40 -6.25
C PRO A 236 -5.89 13.00 -6.65
N ASP A 237 -6.74 12.23 -7.32
CA ASP A 237 -6.28 11.04 -8.06
C ASP A 237 -5.26 11.49 -9.12
N PRO A 238 -4.02 10.97 -9.13
CA PRO A 238 -3.04 11.38 -10.12
C PRO A 238 -3.48 11.12 -11.56
N ALA A 239 -4.32 10.10 -11.80
CA ALA A 239 -4.88 9.84 -13.12
C ALA A 239 -6.02 10.82 -13.50
N GLY A 240 -6.54 11.62 -12.56
CA GLY A 240 -7.63 12.56 -12.79
C GLY A 240 -9.00 11.92 -13.03
N LEU A 241 -9.18 10.63 -12.71
CA LEU A 241 -10.38 9.86 -13.03
C LEU A 241 -11.27 9.63 -11.80
N GLY A 242 -10.64 9.32 -10.68
CA GLY A 242 -11.30 9.02 -9.41
C GLY A 242 -11.48 10.25 -8.51
N PRO A 243 -12.17 10.07 -7.37
CA PRO A 243 -12.24 11.11 -6.34
C PRO A 243 -10.85 11.37 -5.73
N PRO A 244 -10.64 12.54 -5.08
CA PRO A 244 -9.42 12.81 -4.34
C PRO A 244 -9.07 11.71 -3.33
N ILE A 245 -7.80 11.30 -3.33
CA ILE A 245 -7.27 10.23 -2.48
C ILE A 245 -7.28 10.66 -1.00
N SER A 246 -7.17 11.96 -0.75
CA SER A 246 -7.26 12.57 0.59
C SER A 246 -8.66 12.50 1.24
N ASN A 247 -9.69 12.06 0.53
CA ASN A 247 -11.06 11.95 1.07
C ASN A 247 -11.26 10.75 2.00
N GLY A 248 -10.27 9.84 2.11
CA GLY A 248 -10.35 8.66 2.98
C GLY A 248 -10.24 8.92 4.49
N MET A 249 -10.08 10.19 4.90
CA MET A 249 -9.98 10.61 6.30
C MET A 249 -10.78 11.88 6.55
N ASP A 250 -11.62 11.86 7.60
CA ASP A 250 -12.21 13.05 8.18
C ASP A 250 -11.16 13.95 8.87
N THR A 251 -11.58 15.14 9.32
CA THR A 251 -10.70 16.11 9.99
C THR A 251 -10.04 15.58 11.26
N ALA A 252 -10.74 14.76 12.04
CA ALA A 252 -10.18 14.17 13.27
C ALA A 252 -9.09 13.14 12.93
N ARG A 253 -9.34 12.29 11.92
CA ARG A 253 -8.36 11.34 11.38
C ARG A 253 -7.15 12.06 10.77
N LYS A 254 -7.33 13.14 10.02
CA LYS A 254 -6.23 13.96 9.48
C LYS A 254 -5.39 14.62 10.59
N THR A 255 -6.04 15.13 11.64
CA THR A 255 -5.34 15.67 12.83
C THR A 255 -4.49 14.58 13.50
N ARG A 256 -5.07 13.40 13.75
CA ARG A 256 -4.32 12.27 14.30
C ARG A 256 -3.15 11.85 13.39
N ALA A 257 -3.36 11.82 12.08
CA ALA A 257 -2.32 11.49 11.11
C ALA A 257 -1.14 12.48 11.20
N ARG A 258 -1.43 13.80 11.21
CA ARG A 258 -0.40 14.84 11.41
C ARG A 258 0.37 14.60 12.69
N ASP A 259 -0.32 14.41 13.81
CA ASP A 259 0.34 14.34 15.12
C ASP A 259 1.25 13.11 15.24
N LEU A 260 0.86 11.98 14.65
CA LEU A 260 1.69 10.77 14.56
C LEU A 260 2.87 10.92 13.59
N LEU A 261 2.69 11.61 12.45
CA LEU A 261 3.78 11.93 11.54
C LEU A 261 4.81 12.87 12.20
N LEU A 262 4.37 13.87 12.97
CA LEU A 262 5.25 14.74 13.75
C LEU A 262 5.96 13.98 14.88
N ALA A 263 5.30 13.01 15.52
CA ALA A 263 5.96 12.14 16.49
C ALA A 263 7.06 11.30 15.84
N ALA A 264 6.77 10.72 14.66
CA ALA A 264 7.74 9.94 13.88
C ALA A 264 8.94 10.79 13.43
N GLU A 265 8.71 12.04 13.02
CA GLU A 265 9.78 13.01 12.71
C GLU A 265 10.69 13.23 13.92
N ARG A 266 10.12 13.45 15.12
CA ARG A 266 10.91 13.64 16.35
C ARG A 266 11.71 12.41 16.75
N GLU A 267 11.13 11.21 16.61
CA GLU A 267 11.82 9.94 16.81
C GLU A 267 13.00 9.77 15.83
N ALA A 268 12.81 10.12 14.56
CA ALA A 268 13.88 10.14 13.56
C ALA A 268 14.98 11.16 13.89
N THR A 269 14.61 12.37 14.33
CA THR A 269 15.55 13.41 14.79
C THR A 269 16.41 12.93 15.96
N LEU A 270 15.80 12.24 16.94
CA LEU A 270 16.53 11.64 18.05
C LEU A 270 17.51 10.55 17.56
N ALA A 271 17.08 9.68 16.65
CA ALA A 271 17.94 8.66 16.05
C ALA A 271 19.16 9.28 15.35
N ILE A 272 18.97 10.38 14.59
CA ILE A 272 20.05 11.14 13.95
C ILE A 272 21.01 11.75 14.99
N ASP A 273 20.50 12.31 16.09
CA ASP A 273 21.36 12.83 17.18
C ASP A 273 22.23 11.73 17.81
N HIS A 274 21.69 10.52 18.00
CA HIS A 274 22.48 9.38 18.47
C HIS A 274 23.66 9.08 17.53
N VAL A 275 23.45 9.11 16.21
CA VAL A 275 24.54 8.93 15.22
C VAL A 275 25.59 10.02 15.35
N ARG A 276 25.16 11.29 15.42
CA ARG A 276 26.06 12.45 15.53
C ARG A 276 26.94 12.42 16.78
N ARG A 277 26.47 11.76 17.84
CA ARG A 277 27.20 11.61 19.11
C ARG A 277 27.96 10.27 19.21
N GLY A 278 28.08 9.52 18.11
CA GLY A 278 28.81 8.25 18.05
C GLY A 278 28.09 7.07 18.72
N ARG A 279 26.80 7.21 19.06
CA ARG A 279 25.99 6.20 19.77
C ARG A 279 25.23 5.32 18.78
N ASN A 280 25.96 4.68 17.86
CA ASN A 280 25.37 3.92 16.73
C ASN A 280 24.38 2.82 17.17
N GLY A 281 24.68 2.08 18.24
CA GLY A 281 23.78 1.05 18.76
C GLY A 281 22.47 1.60 19.35
N GLU A 282 22.45 2.86 19.82
CA GLU A 282 21.22 3.53 20.24
C GLU A 282 20.43 4.03 19.03
N ALA A 283 21.12 4.58 18.03
CA ALA A 283 20.48 5.00 16.77
C ALA A 283 19.76 3.84 16.07
N LEU A 284 20.39 2.66 15.97
CA LEU A 284 19.76 1.47 15.41
C LEU A 284 18.50 1.04 16.18
N ARG A 285 18.55 1.11 17.52
CA ARG A 285 17.39 0.80 18.38
C ARG A 285 16.27 1.80 18.22
N ALA A 286 16.58 3.09 18.11
CA ALA A 286 15.59 4.14 17.86
C ALA A 286 14.88 3.94 16.51
N TRP A 287 15.62 3.61 15.44
CA TRP A 287 15.03 3.28 14.14
C TRP A 287 14.18 2.01 14.17
N ARG A 288 14.61 0.98 14.90
CA ARG A 288 13.82 -0.24 15.14
C ARG A 288 12.51 0.06 15.87
N GLU A 289 12.55 0.92 16.88
CA GLU A 289 11.34 1.33 17.62
C GLU A 289 10.38 2.13 16.74
N LEU A 290 10.91 3.02 15.89
CA LEU A 290 10.12 3.77 14.92
C LEU A 290 9.41 2.83 13.94
N PHE A 291 10.17 1.99 13.23
CA PHE A 291 9.66 1.21 12.11
C PHE A 291 9.01 -0.09 12.52
N GLY A 292 9.63 -0.85 13.43
CA GLY A 292 9.27 -2.21 13.76
C GLY A 292 10.32 -3.25 13.32
N PRO A 293 10.02 -4.55 13.51
CA PRO A 293 11.02 -5.61 13.59
C PRO A 293 11.84 -5.84 12.30
N LYS A 294 11.37 -5.42 11.12
CA LYS A 294 12.14 -5.56 9.88
C LYS A 294 13.36 -4.66 9.79
N PHE A 295 13.41 -3.53 10.51
CA PHE A 295 14.59 -2.67 10.52
C PHE A 295 15.75 -3.38 11.23
N PRO A 296 16.92 -3.68 10.66
CA PRO A 296 17.94 -4.52 11.31
C PRO A 296 18.68 -3.83 12.47
N LEU A 297 19.12 -4.61 13.46
CA LEU A 297 20.04 -4.17 14.52
C LEU A 297 21.47 -4.71 14.31
N SER A 298 21.60 -5.73 13.45
CA SER A 298 22.83 -6.41 13.05
C SER A 298 22.68 -6.99 11.64
#